data_AF-A0A0D3I442-F1
#
_entry.id   AF-A0A0D3I442-F1
#
_cell.length_a   1.000
_cell.length_b   1.000
_cell.length_c   1.000
_cell.angle_alpha   90.00
_cell.angle_beta   90.00
_cell.angle_gamma   90.00
#
_symmetry.space_group_name_H-M   'P 1'
#
loop_
_entity.id
_entity.type
_entity.pdbx_description
1 polymer ?
#
loop_
_entity_poly.entity_id
_entity_poly.type
_entity_poly.pdbx_seq_one_letter_code
_entity_poly.pdbx_strand_id
1 'polypeptide(L)'
;MGKKEKGGGGGAVSPDSGSSDAGAKLFKAKCATCHTANDGGPNKQGPNLWGVMGRQSGQVAGFKYTAANVNSGIIWSNQAP
;
A
#
# COMPACT_ATOMS: atom_id res chain seq x y z
N MET A 1 -25.64 -23.69 -19.51
CA MET A 1 -25.15 -22.29 -19.49
C MET A 1 -25.70 -21.56 -18.27
N GLY A 2 -24.99 -21.57 -17.14
CA GLY A 2 -25.35 -20.80 -15.95
C GLY A 2 -24.41 -19.61 -15.81
N LYS A 3 -24.88 -18.41 -16.16
CA LYS A 3 -24.19 -17.15 -15.85
C LYS A 3 -24.05 -17.06 -14.33
N LYS A 4 -22.81 -17.04 -13.81
CA LYS A 4 -22.56 -16.52 -12.47
C LYS A 4 -22.32 -15.03 -12.59
N GLU A 5 -23.22 -14.29 -11.95
CA GLU A 5 -23.24 -12.84 -11.90
C GLU A 5 -22.00 -12.32 -11.18
N LYS A 6 -21.36 -11.31 -11.78
CA LYS A 6 -20.31 -10.52 -11.14
C LYS A 6 -20.95 -9.69 -10.04
N GLY A 7 -20.80 -10.14 -8.79
CA GLY A 7 -21.04 -9.31 -7.61
C GLY A 7 -19.88 -8.33 -7.42
N GLY A 8 -19.95 -7.18 -8.09
CA GLY A 8 -19.23 -5.98 -7.68
C GLY A 8 -19.94 -5.39 -6.47
N GLY A 9 -19.38 -5.59 -5.28
CA GLY A 9 -19.92 -5.07 -4.02
C GLY A 9 -18.99 -4.01 -3.45
N GLY A 10 -19.28 -2.74 -3.74
CA GLY A 10 -18.79 -1.61 -2.95
C GLY A 10 -19.53 -1.58 -1.62
N GLY A 11 -19.12 -2.42 -0.68
CA GLY A 11 -19.47 -2.30 0.74
C GLY A 11 -18.35 -1.59 1.48
N ALA A 12 -18.69 -0.76 2.46
CA ALA A 12 -17.71 -0.18 3.38
C ALA A 12 -16.98 -1.33 4.09
N VAL A 13 -15.77 -1.61 3.62
CA VAL A 13 -14.83 -2.56 4.23
C VAL A 13 -14.21 -1.85 5.43
N SER A 14 -14.42 -2.40 6.63
CA SER A 14 -13.60 -2.00 7.78
C SER A 14 -12.13 -2.17 7.39
N PRO A 15 -11.28 -1.16 7.59
CA PRO A 15 -9.94 -1.19 7.03
C PRO A 15 -9.03 -2.26 7.67
N ASP A 16 -9.51 -2.88 8.74
CA ASP A 16 -8.91 -3.97 9.51
C ASP A 16 -9.39 -5.39 9.13
N SER A 17 -10.42 -5.54 8.28
CA SER A 17 -10.98 -6.87 7.93
C SER A 17 -10.42 -7.48 6.63
N GLY A 18 -9.25 -7.03 6.16
CA GLY A 18 -8.65 -7.47 4.90
C GLY A 18 -8.00 -8.87 4.98
N SER A 19 -7.98 -9.59 3.85
CA SER A 19 -7.23 -10.86 3.71
C SER A 19 -5.80 -10.61 3.23
N SER A 20 -4.81 -11.10 3.97
CA SER A 20 -3.40 -10.98 3.60
C SER A 20 -3.04 -11.67 2.28
N ASP A 21 -3.62 -12.84 1.98
CA ASP A 21 -3.41 -13.54 0.71
C ASP A 21 -3.96 -12.76 -0.48
N ALA A 22 -5.16 -12.19 -0.34
CA ALA A 22 -5.72 -11.32 -1.37
C ALA A 22 -4.87 -10.04 -1.53
N GLY A 23 -4.43 -9.44 -0.42
CA GLY A 23 -3.54 -8.29 -0.40
C GLY A 23 -2.20 -8.57 -1.09
N ALA A 24 -1.59 -9.73 -0.86
CA ALA A 24 -0.35 -10.13 -1.50
C ALA A 24 -0.50 -10.27 -3.03
N LYS A 25 -1.62 -10.82 -3.50
CA LYS A 25 -1.92 -10.91 -4.94
C LYS A 25 -2.09 -9.52 -5.56
N LEU A 26 -2.82 -8.63 -4.90
CA LEU A 26 -3.02 -7.25 -5.36
C LEU A 26 -1.72 -6.46 -5.35
N PHE A 27 -0.90 -6.58 -4.31
CA PHE A 27 0.40 -5.92 -4.22
C PHE A 27 1.30 -6.33 -5.38
N LYS A 28 1.40 -7.63 -5.67
CA LYS A 28 2.16 -8.13 -6.83
C LYS A 28 1.66 -7.54 -8.14
N ALA A 29 0.34 -7.45 -8.32
CA ALA A 29 -0.25 -6.98 -9.57
C ALA A 29 -0.21 -5.46 -9.76
N LYS A 30 -0.20 -4.67 -8.68
CA LYS A 30 -0.42 -3.22 -8.72
C LYS A 30 0.72 -2.38 -8.14
N CYS A 31 1.48 -2.92 -7.20
CA CYS A 31 2.45 -2.15 -6.42
C CYS A 31 3.89 -2.61 -6.64
N ALA A 32 4.10 -3.91 -6.86
CA ALA A 32 5.42 -4.53 -6.86
C ALA A 32 6.36 -4.08 -7.99
N THR A 33 5.80 -3.49 -9.07
CA THR A 33 6.58 -2.82 -10.11
C THR A 33 7.39 -1.67 -9.50
N CYS A 34 6.77 -0.86 -8.66
CA CYS A 34 7.36 0.36 -8.12
C CYS A 34 7.90 0.20 -6.69
N HIS A 35 7.43 -0.80 -5.93
CA HIS A 35 7.74 -0.93 -4.51
C HIS A 35 8.22 -2.33 -4.15
N THR A 36 9.02 -2.41 -3.09
CA THR A 36 9.36 -3.64 -2.37
C THR A 36 8.64 -3.65 -1.02
N ALA A 37 8.44 -4.83 -0.45
CA ALA A 37 7.71 -5.01 0.81
C ALA A 37 8.40 -5.99 1.77
N ASN A 38 9.67 -6.31 1.53
CA ASN A 38 10.50 -7.12 2.42
C ASN A 38 11.41 -6.21 3.25
N ASP A 39 11.77 -6.67 4.45
CA ASP A 39 12.74 -5.98 5.30
C ASP A 39 14.08 -5.80 4.57
N GLY A 40 14.67 -4.61 4.71
CA GLY A 40 15.91 -4.23 4.01
C GLY A 40 15.83 -4.26 2.47
N GLY A 41 14.64 -4.37 1.87
CA GLY A 41 14.49 -4.43 0.42
C GLY A 41 14.90 -3.13 -0.28
N PRO A 42 15.36 -3.20 -1.54
CA PRO A 42 15.81 -2.02 -2.26
C PRO A 42 14.66 -1.06 -2.57
N ASN A 43 14.97 0.23 -2.61
CA ASN A 43 14.13 1.23 -3.25
C ASN A 43 14.12 0.98 -4.78
N LYS A 44 12.96 1.15 -5.42
CA LYS A 44 12.82 1.08 -6.88
C LYS A 44 12.39 2.46 -7.40
N GLN A 45 11.43 2.52 -8.32
CA GLN A 45 10.77 3.76 -8.71
C GLN A 45 10.06 4.42 -7.52
N GLY A 46 9.59 3.62 -6.56
CA GLY A 46 9.08 4.05 -5.25
C GLY A 46 9.92 3.51 -4.08
N PRO A 47 9.72 4.04 -2.87
CA PRO A 47 10.43 3.61 -1.68
C PRO A 47 10.01 2.19 -1.24
N ASN A 48 10.85 1.52 -0.47
CA ASN A 48 10.46 0.30 0.23
C ASN A 48 9.29 0.55 1.21
N LEU A 49 8.31 -0.35 1.21
CA LEU A 49 7.09 -0.24 2.01
C LEU A 49 7.07 -1.17 3.24
N TRP A 50 8.18 -1.83 3.55
CA TRP A 50 8.31 -2.55 4.82
C TRP A 50 8.12 -1.59 5.99
N GLY A 51 7.27 -1.96 6.94
CA GLY A 51 6.95 -1.12 8.09
C GLY A 51 6.30 0.23 7.74
N VAL A 52 5.55 0.32 6.63
CA VAL A 52 4.88 1.57 6.25
C VAL A 52 3.77 1.97 7.22
N MET A 53 3.06 1.02 7.83
CA MET A 53 1.97 1.31 8.77
C MET A 53 2.52 1.96 10.04
N GLY A 54 1.93 3.08 10.45
CA GLY A 54 2.38 3.93 11.55
C GLY A 54 3.55 4.85 11.20
N ARG A 55 4.12 4.76 9.99
CA ARG A 55 5.26 5.58 9.57
C ARG A 55 4.79 6.93 9.04
N GLN A 56 5.53 7.99 9.37
CA GLN A 56 5.33 9.31 8.75
C GLN A 56 5.73 9.28 7.27
N SER A 57 4.99 10.02 6.44
CA SER A 57 5.29 10.17 5.01
C SER A 57 6.70 10.69 4.76
N GLY A 58 7.33 10.27 3.65
CA GLY A 58 8.59 10.86 3.20
C GLY A 58 9.86 10.43 3.94
N GLN A 59 9.81 9.39 4.78
CA GLN A 59 10.92 9.06 5.71
C GLN A 59 11.81 7.86 5.34
N VAL A 60 11.59 7.17 4.21
CA VAL A 60 12.46 6.03 3.86
C VAL A 60 13.84 6.52 3.44
N ALA A 61 14.86 6.07 4.16
CA ALA A 61 16.24 6.44 3.90
C ALA A 61 16.67 6.08 2.47
N GLY A 62 17.45 6.97 1.85
CA GLY A 62 17.98 6.76 0.50
C GLY A 62 16.96 6.89 -0.64
N PHE A 63 15.68 7.17 -0.37
CA PHE A 63 14.70 7.49 -1.42
C PHE A 63 14.54 9.01 -1.58
N LYS A 64 14.44 9.48 -2.83
CA LYS A 64 14.22 10.90 -3.13
C LYS A 64 12.73 11.18 -3.23
N TYR A 65 12.18 11.80 -2.20
CA TYR A 65 10.77 12.21 -2.15
C TYR A 65 10.55 13.58 -2.79
N THR A 66 9.30 13.84 -3.20
CA THR A 66 8.85 15.20 -3.52
C THR A 66 8.69 16.00 -2.24
N ALA A 67 8.82 17.33 -2.33
CA ALA A 67 8.58 18.23 -1.19
C ALA A 67 7.17 18.05 -0.61
N ALA A 68 6.17 17.82 -1.46
CA ALA A 68 4.80 17.56 -1.03
C ALA A 68 4.67 16.31 -0.13
N ASN A 69 5.37 15.21 -0.47
CA ASN A 69 5.29 13.98 0.33
C ASN A 69 6.01 14.14 1.68
N VAL A 70 7.18 14.78 1.70
CA VAL A 70 7.93 15.08 2.94
C VAL A 70 7.09 15.97 3.86
N ASN A 71 6.47 17.01 3.31
CA ASN A 71 5.75 18.01 4.10
C ASN A 71 4.28 17.65 4.37
N SER A 72 3.80 16.47 3.96
CA SER A 72 2.37 16.15 4.06
C SER A 72 1.87 15.99 5.50
N GLY A 73 2.76 15.70 6.45
CA GLY A 73 2.40 15.46 7.86
C GLY A 73 1.58 14.19 8.09
N ILE A 74 1.38 13.36 7.07
CA ILE A 74 0.56 12.15 7.15
C ILE A 74 1.31 11.05 7.90
N ILE A 75 0.61 10.41 8.84
CA ILE A 75 0.97 9.11 9.40
C ILE A 75 0.19 8.05 8.66
N TRP A 76 0.87 7.13 7.98
CA TRP A 76 0.21 6.07 7.21
C TRP A 76 -0.54 5.14 8.16
N SER A 77 -1.87 5.17 8.11
CA SER A 77 -2.72 4.32 8.93
C SER A 77 -3.79 3.66 8.07
N ASN A 78 -4.50 2.71 8.66
CA ASN A 78 -5.63 2.04 8.03
C ASN A 78 -6.88 2.94 7.99
N GLN A 79 -6.86 4.10 8.64
CA GLN A 79 -7.99 5.02 8.66
C GLN A 79 -7.86 6.01 7.50
N ALA A 80 -8.97 6.24 6.80
CA ALA A 80 -9.11 7.46 6.02
C ALA A 80 -9.21 8.66 7.00
N PRO A 81 -8.61 9.81 6.67
CA PRO A 81 -8.78 11.03 7.45
C PRO A 81 -10.24 11.49 7.50
#